data_AF-A0A1H9XSK9-F1
#
_entry.id   AF-A0A1H9XSK9-F1
#
_cell.length_a   1.000
_cell.length_b   1.000
_cell.length_c   1.000
_cell.angle_alpha   90.00
_cell.angle_beta   90.00
_cell.angle_gamma   90.00
#
_symmetry.space_group_name_H-M   'P 1'
#
loop_
_entity.id
_entity.type
_entity.pdbx_description
1 polymer ?
#
loop_
_entity_poly.entity_id
_entity_poly.type
_entity_poly.pdbx_seq_one_letter_code
_entity_poly.pdbx_strand_id
1 'polypeptide(L)'
;MIDPERTVAALDAFADRLASVAQRGAPVLLGTGHPHRLLGFYAELADALSAAGCEVLTPAQGHCVDITTRFGLRTHHLDYVRGVAVVREADAERAGCATGAHTHSPLPIRVALDAAAEAGGPLPELVIGDHGWVCGAGQLGFEAIGLADTDDPALFVGEAEGIVSVAVPVDDAVRSAYYRPLTRYVLNRACLSQ
;
A
#
# COMPACT_ATOMS: atom_id res chain seq x y z
N MET A 1 -12.97 -13.91 13.60
CA MET A 1 -14.05 -13.29 12.81
C MET A 1 -13.79 -11.80 12.81
N ILE A 2 -13.75 -11.20 11.63
CA ILE A 2 -13.61 -9.75 11.48
C ILE A 2 -14.97 -9.11 11.75
N ASP A 3 -14.99 -8.08 12.57
CA ASP A 3 -16.18 -7.32 12.91
C ASP A 3 -16.52 -6.34 11.76
N PRO A 4 -17.66 -6.51 11.07
CA PRO A 4 -18.01 -5.69 9.93
C PRO A 4 -18.28 -4.22 10.29
N GLU A 5 -18.74 -3.92 11.52
CA GLU A 5 -18.96 -2.54 11.94
C GLU A 5 -17.63 -1.81 12.10
N ARG A 6 -16.61 -2.52 12.64
CA ARG A 6 -15.25 -1.99 12.70
C ARG A 6 -14.63 -1.81 11.33
N THR A 7 -14.89 -2.72 10.38
CA THR A 7 -14.44 -2.55 8.99
C THR A 7 -15.04 -1.30 8.37
N VAL A 8 -16.36 -1.09 8.47
CA VAL A 8 -17.03 0.08 7.86
C VAL A 8 -16.55 1.39 8.51
N ALA A 9 -16.42 1.43 9.83
CA ALA A 9 -15.91 2.62 10.53
C ALA A 9 -14.47 2.95 10.10
N ALA A 10 -13.61 1.94 9.95
CA ALA A 10 -12.24 2.15 9.48
C ALA A 10 -12.20 2.57 8.00
N LEU A 11 -13.10 2.07 7.15
CA LEU A 11 -13.22 2.53 5.76
C LEU A 11 -13.68 3.98 5.66
N ASP A 12 -14.54 4.45 6.56
CA ASP A 12 -14.91 5.87 6.65
C ASP A 12 -13.68 6.72 7.00
N ALA A 13 -12.92 6.35 8.04
CA ALA A 13 -11.68 7.04 8.39
C ALA A 13 -10.63 7.00 7.28
N PHE A 14 -10.52 5.87 6.57
CA PHE A 14 -9.63 5.72 5.41
C PHE A 14 -10.02 6.69 4.29
N ALA A 15 -11.32 6.81 3.99
CA ALA A 15 -11.82 7.74 2.99
C ALA A 15 -11.59 9.21 3.36
N ASP A 16 -11.69 9.57 4.64
CA ASP A 16 -11.39 10.92 5.12
C ASP A 16 -9.92 11.30 4.86
N ARG A 17 -8.99 10.35 5.04
CA ARG A 17 -7.56 10.56 4.73
C ARG A 17 -7.31 10.72 3.23
N LEU A 18 -7.98 9.92 2.40
CA LEU A 18 -7.91 10.09 0.94
C LEU A 18 -8.45 11.44 0.48
N ALA A 19 -9.61 11.87 1.00
CA ALA A 19 -10.19 13.17 0.67
C ALA A 19 -9.25 14.31 1.08
N SER A 20 -8.66 14.21 2.28
CA SER A 20 -7.72 15.18 2.81
C SER A 20 -6.48 15.35 1.91
N VAL A 21 -5.85 14.24 1.49
CA VAL A 21 -4.67 14.30 0.63
C VAL A 21 -5.00 14.79 -0.79
N ALA A 22 -6.16 14.36 -1.33
CA ALA A 22 -6.63 14.79 -2.64
C ALA A 22 -6.96 16.28 -2.70
N GLN A 23 -7.58 16.85 -1.66
CA GLN A 23 -7.86 18.29 -1.58
C GLN A 23 -6.60 19.16 -1.64
N ARG A 24 -5.47 18.64 -1.15
CA ARG A 24 -4.16 19.31 -1.21
C ARG A 24 -3.39 19.01 -2.49
N GLY A 25 -3.80 18.01 -3.27
CA GLY A 25 -3.02 17.48 -4.38
C GLY A 25 -1.66 16.94 -3.95
N ALA A 26 -1.54 16.44 -2.71
CA ALA A 26 -0.25 16.11 -2.14
C ALA A 26 0.31 14.79 -2.71
N PRO A 27 1.65 14.60 -2.72
CA PRO A 27 2.28 13.38 -3.20
C PRO A 27 1.90 12.17 -2.35
N VAL A 28 1.65 11.04 -3.01
CA VAL A 28 1.27 9.78 -2.37
C VAL A 28 2.13 8.63 -2.87
N LEU A 29 2.34 7.63 -2.02
CA LEU A 29 3.00 6.38 -2.40
C LEU A 29 2.07 5.21 -2.08
N LEU A 30 1.77 4.39 -3.08
CA LEU A 30 0.94 3.21 -2.92
C LEU A 30 1.78 1.95 -3.06
N GLY A 31 1.56 0.95 -2.21
CA GLY A 31 2.28 -0.32 -2.28
C GLY A 31 1.51 -1.47 -1.68
N THR A 32 1.68 -2.67 -2.23
CA THR A 32 1.03 -3.89 -1.72
C THR A 32 2.04 -5.02 -1.54
N GLY A 33 1.99 -5.64 -0.38
CA GLY A 33 2.66 -6.90 -0.08
C GLY A 33 1.82 -8.10 -0.50
N HIS A 34 0.55 -7.93 -0.90
CA HIS A 34 -0.33 -9.00 -1.37
C HIS A 34 -0.85 -8.78 -2.81
N PRO A 35 0.04 -8.65 -3.80
CA PRO A 35 -0.35 -8.17 -5.14
C PRO A 35 -1.31 -9.10 -5.89
N HIS A 36 -1.33 -10.40 -5.55
CA HIS A 36 -2.30 -11.35 -6.13
C HIS A 36 -3.76 -11.02 -5.80
N ARG A 37 -4.01 -10.38 -4.65
CA ARG A 37 -5.35 -10.12 -4.12
C ARG A 37 -5.71 -8.64 -4.19
N LEU A 38 -4.83 -7.79 -3.67
CA LEU A 38 -5.13 -6.39 -3.37
C LEU A 38 -4.67 -5.39 -4.43
N LEU A 39 -3.84 -5.79 -5.40
CA LEU A 39 -3.33 -4.86 -6.42
C LEU A 39 -4.43 -4.09 -7.15
N GLY A 40 -5.55 -4.74 -7.47
CA GLY A 40 -6.69 -4.09 -8.12
C GLY A 40 -7.33 -3.00 -7.24
N PHE A 41 -7.41 -3.22 -5.92
CA PHE A 41 -7.94 -2.26 -4.97
C PHE A 41 -7.06 -0.99 -4.94
N TYR A 42 -5.75 -1.14 -4.73
CA TYR A 42 -4.85 0.01 -4.66
C TYR A 42 -4.66 0.72 -6.00
N ALA A 43 -4.70 -0.01 -7.13
CA ALA A 43 -4.57 0.61 -8.45
C ALA A 43 -5.76 1.51 -8.78
N GLU A 44 -6.98 1.13 -8.37
CA GLU A 44 -8.15 2.00 -8.51
C GLU A 44 -8.05 3.25 -7.62
N LEU A 45 -7.43 3.14 -6.43
CA LEU A 45 -7.15 4.32 -5.58
C LEU A 45 -6.08 5.23 -6.20
N ALA A 46 -4.99 4.65 -6.72
CA ALA A 46 -3.90 5.39 -7.37
C ALA A 46 -4.43 6.20 -8.57
N ASP A 47 -5.24 5.58 -9.43
CA ASP A 47 -5.85 6.26 -10.57
C ASP A 47 -6.77 7.41 -10.14
N ALA A 48 -7.58 7.20 -9.10
CA ALA A 48 -8.50 8.23 -8.60
C ALA A 48 -7.76 9.41 -7.96
N LEU A 49 -6.71 9.16 -7.17
CA LEU A 49 -5.87 10.20 -6.58
C LEU A 49 -5.10 10.96 -7.66
N SER A 50 -4.55 10.27 -8.65
CA SER A 50 -3.88 10.90 -9.80
C SER A 50 -4.85 11.78 -10.59
N ALA A 51 -6.07 11.31 -10.85
CA ALA A 51 -7.12 12.10 -11.50
C ALA A 51 -7.55 13.33 -10.69
N ALA A 52 -7.44 13.27 -9.35
CA ALA A 52 -7.69 14.40 -8.46
C ALA A 52 -6.49 15.37 -8.32
N GLY A 53 -5.35 15.07 -8.96
CA GLY A 53 -4.18 15.95 -9.01
C GLY A 53 -3.06 15.59 -8.03
N CYS A 54 -3.15 14.47 -7.31
CA CYS A 54 -2.03 13.97 -6.51
C CYS A 54 -0.91 13.40 -7.39
N GLU A 55 0.34 13.64 -7.00
CA GLU A 55 1.49 12.95 -7.60
C GLU A 55 1.61 11.54 -7.01
N VAL A 56 1.39 10.51 -7.83
CA VAL A 56 1.60 9.11 -7.43
C VAL A 56 3.06 8.74 -7.66
N LEU A 57 3.82 8.68 -6.57
CA LEU A 57 5.27 8.47 -6.59
C LEU A 57 5.63 7.03 -6.95
N THR A 58 6.69 6.86 -7.75
CA THR A 58 7.25 5.55 -8.11
C THR A 58 8.78 5.49 -7.89
N PRO A 59 9.28 5.79 -6.68
CA PRO A 59 10.71 5.84 -6.40
C PRO A 59 11.33 4.43 -6.44
N ALA A 60 12.64 4.37 -6.66
CA ALA A 60 13.41 3.12 -6.69
C ALA A 60 12.88 2.06 -7.68
N GLN A 61 12.19 2.45 -8.76
CA GLN A 61 11.76 1.52 -9.82
C GLN A 61 12.95 0.69 -10.33
N GLY A 62 12.81 -0.63 -10.28
CA GLY A 62 13.83 -1.61 -10.70
C GLY A 62 14.94 -1.88 -9.67
N HIS A 63 14.99 -1.15 -8.54
CA HIS A 63 16.01 -1.36 -7.51
C HIS A 63 15.87 -2.74 -6.87
N CYS A 64 17.01 -3.32 -6.50
CA CYS A 64 17.06 -4.58 -5.77
C CYS A 64 16.64 -4.38 -4.31
N VAL A 65 15.92 -5.37 -3.77
CA VAL A 65 15.55 -5.47 -2.37
C VAL A 65 15.90 -6.87 -1.88
N ASP A 66 16.91 -6.96 -1.02
CA ASP A 66 17.31 -8.22 -0.43
C ASP A 66 16.47 -8.52 0.81
N ILE A 67 15.69 -9.61 0.75
CA ILE A 67 14.79 -10.02 1.82
C ILE A 67 15.27 -11.34 2.42
N THR A 68 15.57 -11.33 3.73
CA THR A 68 15.91 -12.55 4.46
C THR A 68 14.67 -13.38 4.69
N THR A 69 14.67 -14.60 4.17
CA THR A 69 13.60 -15.59 4.37
C THR A 69 14.10 -16.74 5.24
N ARG A 70 13.20 -17.64 5.67
CA ARG A 70 13.60 -18.91 6.33
C ARG A 70 14.48 -19.80 5.45
N PHE A 71 14.55 -19.53 4.15
CA PHE A 71 15.35 -20.26 3.17
C PHE A 71 16.63 -19.51 2.74
N GLY A 72 17.01 -18.47 3.46
CA GLY A 72 18.15 -17.62 3.14
C GLY A 72 17.74 -16.30 2.47
N LEU A 73 18.76 -15.55 2.06
CA LEU A 73 18.60 -14.27 1.38
C LEU A 73 18.00 -14.46 -0.01
N ARG A 74 16.97 -13.68 -0.33
CA ARG A 74 16.34 -13.66 -1.65
C ARG A 74 16.33 -12.23 -2.19
N THR A 75 16.95 -12.02 -3.33
CA THR A 75 16.92 -10.75 -4.04
C THR A 75 15.61 -10.62 -4.82
N HIS A 76 14.91 -9.52 -4.56
CA HIS A 76 13.73 -9.09 -5.29
C HIS A 76 14.02 -7.79 -6.00
N HIS A 77 13.15 -7.39 -6.92
CA HIS A 77 13.15 -6.05 -7.50
C HIS A 77 11.86 -5.34 -7.15
N LEU A 78 11.97 -4.04 -6.89
CA LEU A 78 10.84 -3.16 -6.76
C LEU A 78 10.29 -2.83 -8.16
N ASP A 79 9.00 -3.03 -8.37
CA ASP A 79 8.28 -2.67 -9.60
C ASP A 79 7.01 -1.88 -9.28
N TYR A 80 6.44 -1.18 -10.27
CA TYR A 80 5.17 -0.48 -10.14
C TYR A 80 4.16 -0.92 -11.20
N VAL A 81 2.98 -1.35 -10.75
CA VAL A 81 1.85 -1.68 -11.63
C VAL A 81 0.73 -0.67 -11.38
N ARG A 82 0.44 0.18 -12.37
CA ARG A 82 -0.57 1.25 -12.26
C ARG A 82 -0.37 2.12 -11.01
N GLY A 83 0.87 2.56 -10.78
CA GLY A 83 1.24 3.41 -9.64
C GLY A 83 1.35 2.69 -8.29
N VAL A 84 1.13 1.36 -8.24
CA VAL A 84 1.22 0.57 -7.01
C VAL A 84 2.53 -0.21 -6.99
N ALA A 85 3.32 0.01 -5.95
CA ALA A 85 4.56 -0.69 -5.70
C ALA A 85 4.32 -2.18 -5.38
N VAL A 86 5.07 -3.05 -6.03
CA VAL A 86 5.08 -4.50 -5.81
C VAL A 86 6.52 -5.01 -5.82
N VAL A 87 6.79 -6.11 -5.12
CA VAL A 87 8.09 -6.80 -5.25
C VAL A 87 7.99 -7.94 -6.25
N ARG A 88 9.06 -8.22 -6.98
CA ARG A 88 9.17 -9.36 -7.90
C ARG A 88 10.42 -10.16 -7.59
N GLU A 89 10.35 -11.48 -7.66
CA GLU A 89 11.54 -12.31 -7.59
C GLU A 89 12.44 -12.04 -8.81
N ALA A 90 13.76 -11.93 -8.59
CA ALA A 90 14.74 -11.65 -9.65
C ALA A 90 14.84 -12.79 -10.70
N ASP A 91 14.70 -14.03 -10.26
CA ASP A 91 14.93 -15.24 -11.08
C ASP A 91 13.66 -15.76 -11.79
N ALA A 92 12.56 -15.01 -11.78
CA ALA A 92 11.35 -15.43 -12.48
C ALA A 92 11.57 -15.36 -14.01
N GLU A 93 11.91 -16.50 -14.64
CA GLU A 93 12.18 -16.71 -16.08
C GLU A 93 11.06 -16.22 -17.05
N ARG A 94 10.01 -15.57 -16.54
CA ARG A 94 8.94 -14.93 -17.31
C ARG A 94 8.70 -13.52 -16.78
N ALA A 95 9.70 -12.66 -17.01
CA ALA A 95 9.55 -11.21 -16.90
C ALA A 95 8.37 -10.75 -17.78
N GLY A 96 7.19 -10.57 -17.16
CA GLY A 96 5.98 -10.13 -17.86
C GLY A 96 4.66 -10.70 -17.35
N CYS A 97 4.66 -11.83 -16.62
CA CYS A 97 3.40 -12.50 -16.20
C CYS A 97 3.25 -12.80 -14.71
N ALA A 98 4.29 -12.68 -13.88
CA ALA A 98 4.12 -12.80 -12.44
C ALA A 98 3.38 -11.56 -11.93
N THR A 99 2.41 -11.69 -11.03
CA THR A 99 1.67 -10.55 -10.46
C THR A 99 2.44 -9.80 -9.36
N GLY A 100 3.62 -10.31 -8.97
CA GLY A 100 4.41 -9.85 -7.83
C GLY A 100 4.46 -10.92 -6.74
N ALA A 101 5.50 -10.91 -5.91
CA ALA A 101 5.66 -11.83 -4.79
C ALA A 101 4.89 -11.31 -3.56
N HIS A 102 4.26 -12.22 -2.82
CA HIS A 102 3.65 -11.89 -1.55
C HIS A 102 4.75 -11.66 -0.48
N THR A 103 4.67 -10.58 0.28
CA THR A 103 5.67 -10.23 1.31
C THR A 103 5.09 -9.38 2.44
N HIS A 104 5.52 -9.68 3.67
CA HIS A 104 5.30 -8.83 4.85
C HIS A 104 6.53 -7.98 5.20
N SER A 105 7.60 -8.06 4.40
CA SER A 105 8.84 -7.35 4.68
C SER A 105 8.64 -5.83 4.59
N PRO A 106 9.14 -5.03 5.55
CA PRO A 106 9.15 -3.57 5.46
C PRO A 106 10.32 -3.03 4.64
N LEU A 107 11.21 -3.89 4.13
CA LEU A 107 12.38 -3.46 3.37
C LEU A 107 12.04 -2.77 2.02
N PRO A 108 11.02 -3.19 1.26
CA PRO A 108 10.66 -2.52 0.00
C PRO A 108 10.28 -1.06 0.19
N ILE A 109 9.47 -0.73 1.19
CA ILE A 109 9.09 0.66 1.48
C ILE A 109 10.28 1.49 1.98
N ARG A 110 11.20 0.89 2.75
CA ARG A 110 12.45 1.55 3.16
C ARG A 110 13.29 1.94 1.95
N VAL A 111 13.51 1.00 1.02
CA VAL A 111 14.25 1.27 -0.23
C VAL A 111 13.55 2.35 -1.07
N ALA A 112 12.22 2.30 -1.17
CA ALA A 112 11.44 3.30 -1.90
C ALA A 112 11.57 4.71 -1.28
N LEU A 113 11.41 4.84 0.03
CA LEU A 113 11.50 6.13 0.73
C LEU A 113 12.92 6.68 0.78
N ASP A 114 13.93 5.83 0.97
CA ASP A 114 15.33 6.23 0.94
C ASP A 114 15.69 6.80 -0.44
N ALA A 115 15.31 6.12 -1.53
CA ALA A 115 15.57 6.62 -2.88
C ALA A 115 14.80 7.91 -3.19
N ALA A 116 13.57 8.06 -2.68
CA ALA A 116 12.81 9.31 -2.82
C ALA A 116 13.54 10.47 -2.13
N ALA A 117 14.08 10.23 -0.93
CA ALA A 117 14.86 11.22 -0.19
C ALA A 117 16.17 11.57 -0.90
N GLU A 118 16.89 10.57 -1.43
CA GLU A 118 18.14 10.78 -2.17
C GLU A 118 17.94 11.55 -3.48
N ALA A 119 16.82 11.34 -4.17
CA ALA A 119 16.48 12.05 -5.39
C ALA A 119 16.22 13.56 -5.17
N GLY A 120 15.99 14.00 -3.93
CA GLY A 120 15.72 15.40 -3.59
C GLY A 120 14.37 15.93 -4.11
N GLY A 121 13.48 15.02 -4.51
CA GLY A 121 12.12 15.32 -4.95
C GLY A 121 11.12 15.38 -3.79
N PRO A 122 9.81 15.47 -4.10
CA PRO A 122 8.77 15.37 -3.08
C PRO A 122 8.79 14.00 -2.39
N LEU A 123 8.59 14.03 -1.08
CA LEU A 123 8.32 12.83 -0.29
C LEU A 123 6.79 12.62 -0.20
N PRO A 124 6.32 11.37 -0.02
CA PRO A 124 4.89 11.13 0.14
C PRO A 124 4.38 11.79 1.42
N GLU A 125 3.28 12.53 1.34
CA GLU A 125 2.53 12.97 2.53
C GLU A 125 1.66 11.84 3.08
N LEU A 126 1.31 10.85 2.24
CA LEU A 126 0.53 9.68 2.64
C LEU A 126 1.05 8.41 1.95
N VAL A 127 1.32 7.38 2.74
CA VAL A 127 1.58 6.02 2.25
C VAL A 127 0.31 5.18 2.40
N ILE A 128 -0.11 4.52 1.32
CA ILE A 128 -1.33 3.71 1.28
C ILE A 128 -0.94 2.28 0.88
N GLY A 129 -1.26 1.30 1.72
CA GLY A 129 -0.89 -0.08 1.39
C GLY A 129 -1.38 -1.13 2.35
N ASP A 130 -0.66 -2.25 2.40
CA ASP A 130 -0.86 -3.34 3.35
C ASP A 130 0.50 -3.84 3.86
N HIS A 131 0.47 -4.70 4.89
CA HIS A 131 1.64 -5.40 5.40
C HIS A 131 2.83 -4.47 5.70
N GLY A 132 4.02 -4.86 5.23
CA GLY A 132 5.28 -4.15 5.46
C GLY A 132 5.31 -2.73 4.89
N TRP A 133 4.46 -2.41 3.91
CA TRP A 133 4.39 -1.05 3.34
C TRP A 133 3.91 -0.04 4.37
N VAL A 134 2.84 -0.37 5.10
CA VAL A 134 2.21 0.53 6.08
C VAL A 134 3.05 0.62 7.34
N CYS A 135 3.42 -0.52 7.92
CA CYS A 135 4.20 -0.55 9.15
C CYS A 135 5.61 0.03 8.94
N GLY A 136 6.24 -0.23 7.80
CA GLY A 136 7.56 0.32 7.48
C GLY A 136 7.53 1.84 7.31
N ALA A 137 6.51 2.37 6.61
CA ALA A 137 6.33 3.82 6.47
C ALA A 137 6.03 4.51 7.80
N GLY A 138 5.09 3.97 8.58
CA GLY A 138 4.74 4.53 9.89
C GLY A 138 5.93 4.58 10.84
N GLN A 139 6.75 3.52 10.89
CA GLN A 139 7.99 3.50 11.70
C GLN A 139 9.01 4.58 11.29
N LEU A 140 8.98 5.04 10.04
CA LEU A 140 9.83 6.11 9.53
C LEU A 140 9.19 7.50 9.71
N GLY A 141 8.00 7.59 10.31
CA GLY A 141 7.31 8.84 10.60
C GLY A 141 6.43 9.38 9.48
N PHE A 142 6.16 8.58 8.44
CA PHE A 142 5.21 8.94 7.38
C PHE A 142 3.78 8.61 7.80
N GLU A 143 2.81 9.47 7.45
CA GLU A 143 1.40 9.12 7.61
C GLU A 143 1.11 7.88 6.75
N ALA A 144 0.61 6.81 7.37
CA ALA A 144 0.37 5.54 6.70
C ALA A 144 -1.02 5.00 7.04
N ILE A 145 -1.72 4.50 6.03
CA ILE A 145 -3.03 3.86 6.15
C ILE A 145 -3.10 2.58 5.33
N GLY A 146 -3.90 1.61 5.75
CA GLY A 146 -3.94 0.36 5.02
C GLY A 146 -4.99 -0.66 5.39
N LEU A 147 -5.09 -1.70 4.55
CA LEU A 147 -5.85 -2.91 4.83
C LEU A 147 -5.01 -3.87 5.68
N ALA A 148 -5.65 -4.54 6.64
CA ALA A 148 -4.99 -5.47 7.56
C ALA A 148 -5.84 -6.74 7.76
N ASP A 149 -5.22 -7.90 7.58
CA ASP A 149 -5.80 -9.18 7.98
C ASP A 149 -5.39 -9.53 9.42
N THR A 150 -6.18 -10.38 10.04
CA THR A 150 -6.01 -10.89 11.40
C THR A 150 -4.73 -11.68 11.64
N ASP A 151 -4.12 -12.23 10.58
CA ASP A 151 -2.80 -12.88 10.65
C ASP A 151 -1.62 -11.89 10.45
N ASP A 152 -1.92 -10.62 10.21
CA ASP A 152 -0.95 -9.53 10.11
C ASP A 152 -1.21 -8.43 11.17
N PRO A 153 -1.01 -8.75 12.46
CA PRO A 153 -1.43 -7.89 13.57
C PRO A 153 -0.66 -6.57 13.68
N ALA A 154 0.46 -6.43 12.96
CA ALA A 154 1.36 -5.30 13.09
C ALA A 154 0.69 -3.95 12.78
N LEU A 155 -0.24 -3.91 11.81
CA LEU A 155 -0.96 -2.69 11.45
C LEU A 155 -1.89 -2.24 12.58
N PHE A 156 -2.59 -3.17 13.24
CA PHE A 156 -3.47 -2.85 14.37
C PHE A 156 -2.67 -2.39 15.60
N VAL A 157 -1.51 -2.99 15.84
CA VAL A 157 -0.60 -2.53 16.90
C VAL A 157 -0.08 -1.13 16.55
N GLY A 158 0.34 -0.90 15.31
CA GLY A 158 0.78 0.40 14.84
C GLY A 158 -0.31 1.47 14.97
N GLU A 159 -1.57 1.13 14.71
CA GLU A 159 -2.72 2.04 14.91
C GLU A 159 -2.91 2.37 16.40
N ALA A 160 -2.87 1.36 17.27
CA ALA A 160 -2.99 1.56 18.71
C ALA A 160 -1.84 2.39 19.31
N GLU A 161 -0.64 2.34 18.70
CA GLU A 161 0.53 3.12 19.08
C GLU A 161 0.60 4.50 18.39
N GLY A 162 -0.33 4.82 17.48
CA GLY A 162 -0.35 6.08 16.73
C GLY A 162 0.72 6.18 15.63
N ILE A 163 1.35 5.06 15.28
CA ILE A 163 2.36 4.93 14.21
C ILE A 163 1.66 4.75 12.84
N VAL A 164 0.50 4.10 12.83
CA VAL A 164 -0.36 3.94 11.66
C VAL A 164 -1.63 4.75 11.90
N SER A 165 -2.08 5.51 10.91
CA SER A 165 -3.24 6.41 11.09
C SER A 165 -4.58 5.69 10.97
N VAL A 166 -4.67 4.67 10.11
CA VAL A 166 -5.88 3.86 9.91
C VAL A 166 -5.48 2.44 9.52
N ALA A 167 -5.95 1.45 10.26
CA ALA A 167 -5.88 0.03 9.90
C ALA A 167 -7.29 -0.52 9.67
N VAL A 168 -7.61 -0.89 8.43
CA VAL A 168 -8.93 -1.41 8.06
C VAL A 168 -8.93 -2.93 8.19
N PRO A 169 -9.68 -3.53 9.13
CA PRO A 169 -9.73 -4.98 9.27
C PRO A 169 -10.51 -5.61 8.11
N VAL A 170 -9.85 -6.47 7.31
CA VAL A 170 -10.43 -7.21 6.18
C VAL A 170 -9.78 -8.59 6.05
N ASP A 171 -10.45 -9.54 5.41
CA ASP A 171 -9.83 -10.80 4.97
C ASP A 171 -9.14 -10.50 3.64
N ASP A 172 -7.81 -10.56 3.63
CA ASP A 172 -7.00 -10.18 2.48
C ASP A 172 -6.80 -11.32 1.45
N ALA A 173 -7.21 -12.54 1.84
CA ALA A 173 -7.04 -13.76 1.06
C ALA A 173 -8.22 -14.03 0.12
N VAL A 174 -9.33 -13.29 0.25
CA VAL A 174 -10.51 -13.42 -0.63
C VAL A 174 -10.19 -13.04 -2.09
N ARG A 175 -11.08 -13.44 -3.01
CA ARG A 175 -10.92 -13.15 -4.43
C ARG A 175 -10.89 -11.64 -4.68
N SER A 176 -10.01 -11.17 -5.56
CA SER A 176 -9.84 -9.74 -5.86
C SER A 176 -11.14 -9.02 -6.25
N ALA A 177 -12.07 -9.72 -6.90
CA ALA A 177 -13.38 -9.16 -7.26
C ALA A 177 -14.22 -8.73 -6.06
N TYR A 178 -13.97 -9.29 -4.87
CA TYR A 178 -14.71 -8.98 -3.64
C TYR A 178 -14.25 -7.66 -3.00
N TYR A 179 -13.14 -7.06 -3.42
CA TYR A 179 -12.75 -5.73 -2.97
C TYR A 179 -13.44 -4.60 -3.75
N ARG A 180 -14.06 -4.87 -4.90
CA ARG A 180 -14.75 -3.84 -5.70
C ARG A 180 -15.80 -3.03 -4.91
N PRO A 181 -16.64 -3.64 -4.04
CA PRO A 181 -17.54 -2.86 -3.18
C PRO A 181 -16.80 -1.94 -2.21
N LEU A 182 -15.67 -2.39 -1.64
CA LEU A 182 -14.85 -1.58 -0.74
C LEU A 182 -14.21 -0.41 -1.48
N THR A 183 -13.65 -0.66 -2.67
CA THR A 183 -13.07 0.42 -3.49
C THR A 183 -14.11 1.48 -3.83
N ARG A 184 -15.29 1.07 -4.31
CA ARG A 184 -16.39 2.00 -4.60
C ARG A 184 -16.85 2.76 -3.36
N TYR A 185 -16.95 2.08 -2.23
CA TYR A 185 -17.35 2.69 -0.97
C TYR A 185 -16.38 3.82 -0.58
N VAL A 186 -15.08 3.53 -0.54
CA VAL A 186 -14.04 4.48 -0.17
C VAL A 186 -13.96 5.65 -1.14
N LEU A 187 -13.95 5.38 -2.45
CA LEU A 187 -13.89 6.44 -3.46
C LEU A 187 -15.12 7.35 -3.45
N ASN A 188 -16.32 6.79 -3.27
CA ASN A 188 -17.55 7.59 -3.14
C ASN A 188 -17.49 8.47 -1.88
N ARG A 189 -17.06 7.90 -0.74
CA ARG A 189 -16.93 8.63 0.53
C ARG A 189 -15.90 9.74 0.47
N ALA A 190 -14.79 9.51 -0.25
CA ALA A 190 -13.74 10.50 -0.45
C ALA A 190 -14.10 11.57 -1.50
N CYS A 191 -15.27 11.50 -2.15
CA CYS A 191 -15.67 12.33 -3.30
C CYS A 191 -14.70 12.21 -4.50
N LEU A 192 -14.13 11.01 -4.69
CA LEU A 192 -13.18 10.67 -5.77
C LEU A 192 -13.79 9.76 -6.84
N SER A 193 -15.09 9.43 -6.72
CA SER A 193 -15.82 8.68 -7.73
C SER A 193 -16.12 9.53 -8.96
N GLN A 194 -15.74 9.05 -10.13
CA GLN A 194 -16.08 9.63 -11.44
C GLN A 194 -17.51 9.28 -11.85
#